data_AF-A0A450XSV3-F1
#
_entry.id   AF-A0A450XSV3-F1
#
_cell.length_a   1.000
_cell.length_b   1.000
_cell.length_c   1.000
_cell.angle_alpha   90.00
_cell.angle_beta   90.00
_cell.angle_gamma   90.00
#
_symmetry.space_group_name_H-M   'P 1'
#
loop_
_entity.id
_entity.type
_entity.pdbx_description
1 polymer ?
#
loop_
_entity_poly.entity_id
_entity_poly.type
_entity_poly.pdbx_seq_one_letter_code
_entity_poly.pdbx_strand_id
1 'polypeptide(L)'
;MQERQPISLDGFDDQQRSYAPLRTKGGFTADQLIDGDRFELSEGTPIYCPPASPTHGRHNAMGAMIVGSDPDVEWSAVDAGFELKEDTMRAPDISVASPPTDKGKSGWVLGAPTLAVEYADTEQDEADLKKKIEELLAAGTRYIWVVRLTGPQRVEVYAQGKPRRTLSATDFLEAPGVLRNSIPVHALFDAKEARRVTLKNLLQREGYEDLEAVWEGGKTEGLIEGEAKGYIKGRVEGQIETLFKILAARGLAMDAKTQARIRDCRDQEQLDVRIIKAVFANRIEDIF
;
A
#
# COMPACT_ATOMS: atom_id res chain seq x y z
N MET A 1 -30.46 27.01 -17.17
CA MET A 1 -29.10 26.61 -16.78
C MET A 1 -28.23 27.84 -16.89
N GLN A 2 -27.85 28.44 -15.77
CA GLN A 2 -27.02 29.63 -15.73
C GLN A 2 -25.59 29.15 -15.43
N GLU A 3 -24.66 29.35 -16.37
CA GLU A 3 -23.25 29.01 -16.21
C GLU A 3 -22.63 29.86 -15.09
N ARG A 4 -22.02 29.19 -14.10
CA ARG A 4 -21.24 29.85 -13.04
C ARG A 4 -19.87 30.22 -13.61
N GLN A 5 -19.49 31.50 -13.51
CA GLN A 5 -18.17 31.96 -13.93
C GLN A 5 -17.12 31.63 -12.86
N PRO A 6 -15.94 31.10 -13.24
CA PRO A 6 -14.80 30.97 -12.35
C PRO A 6 -14.15 32.34 -12.10
N ILE A 7 -13.60 32.52 -10.90
CA ILE A 7 -12.92 33.75 -10.48
C ILE A 7 -11.58 33.85 -11.25
N SER A 8 -11.47 34.83 -12.16
CA SER A 8 -10.20 35.16 -12.84
C SER A 8 -9.36 36.11 -11.97
N LEU A 9 -8.05 35.84 -11.88
CA LEU A 9 -7.06 36.60 -11.12
C LEU A 9 -6.13 37.46 -12.01
N ASP A 10 -6.51 37.78 -13.25
CA ASP A 10 -5.69 38.65 -14.10
C ASP A 10 -5.95 40.12 -13.81
N GLY A 11 -5.13 40.68 -12.91
CA GLY A 11 -4.86 42.12 -12.84
C GLY A 11 -4.75 42.67 -11.44
N PHE A 12 -3.61 42.47 -10.76
CA PHE A 12 -3.27 43.29 -9.59
C PHE A 12 -1.77 43.65 -9.55
N ASP A 13 -1.55 44.95 -9.35
CA ASP A 13 -0.30 45.67 -9.16
C ASP A 13 0.38 45.30 -7.82
N ASP A 14 1.71 45.29 -7.83
CA ASP A 14 2.62 44.57 -6.90
C ASP A 14 2.78 45.24 -5.51
N GLN A 15 1.77 45.97 -5.03
CA GLN A 15 1.81 46.69 -3.74
C GLN A 15 0.71 46.32 -2.73
N GLN A 16 -0.05 45.24 -2.95
CA GLN A 16 -1.10 44.77 -2.03
C GLN A 16 -0.90 43.33 -1.53
N ARG A 17 0.30 42.99 -1.03
CA ARG A 17 0.56 41.72 -0.30
C ARG A 17 -0.11 41.64 1.10
N SER A 18 -1.29 42.21 1.27
CA SER A 18 -2.02 42.21 2.54
C SER A 18 -3.52 42.10 2.33
N TYR A 19 -4.00 41.02 1.72
CA TYR A 19 -5.43 40.69 1.75
C TYR A 19 -5.63 39.19 1.94
N ALA A 20 -5.64 38.76 3.21
CA ALA A 20 -6.73 37.90 3.64
C ALA A 20 -8.05 38.57 3.20
N PRO A 21 -9.05 37.83 2.69
CA PRO A 21 -10.31 38.44 2.34
C PRO A 21 -10.94 39.03 3.61
N LEU A 22 -10.82 40.35 3.78
CA LEU A 22 -11.67 41.14 4.67
C LEU A 22 -13.07 41.17 4.07
N ARG A 23 -13.85 40.09 4.21
CA ARG A 23 -15.26 40.07 3.80
C ARG A 23 -16.10 39.24 4.78
N THR A 24 -16.71 39.98 5.71
CA THR A 24 -17.91 39.68 6.52
C THR A 24 -18.00 38.33 7.25
N LYS A 25 -18.10 38.39 8.58
CA LYS A 25 -18.58 37.29 9.42
C LYS A 25 -19.94 36.78 8.92
N GLY A 26 -20.00 35.56 8.37
CA GLY A 26 -21.19 34.72 8.24
C GLY A 26 -21.51 34.20 6.83
N GLY A 27 -21.79 32.89 6.72
CA GLY A 27 -22.70 32.31 5.72
C GLY A 27 -22.13 31.37 4.66
N PHE A 28 -20.84 31.00 4.70
CA PHE A 28 -20.30 30.07 3.71
C PHE A 28 -20.83 28.65 3.91
N THR A 29 -21.06 27.96 2.80
CA THR A 29 -21.50 26.56 2.75
C THR A 29 -20.52 25.73 1.94
N ALA A 30 -20.43 24.44 2.22
CA ALA A 30 -19.40 23.57 1.66
C ALA A 30 -19.46 23.47 0.12
N ASP A 31 -20.64 23.62 -0.49
CA ASP A 31 -20.86 23.60 -1.94
C ASP A 31 -20.38 24.88 -2.67
N GLN A 32 -19.96 25.89 -1.91
CA GLN A 32 -19.33 27.10 -2.44
C GLN A 32 -17.82 26.95 -2.59
N LEU A 33 -17.22 25.97 -1.92
CA LEU A 33 -15.83 25.57 -2.13
C LEU A 33 -15.76 24.55 -3.27
N ILE A 34 -14.72 24.65 -4.08
CA ILE A 34 -14.46 23.70 -5.17
C ILE A 34 -13.11 23.01 -4.99
N ASP A 35 -12.95 21.85 -5.61
CA ASP A 35 -11.67 21.16 -5.65
C ASP A 35 -10.56 22.06 -6.24
N GLY A 36 -9.42 22.10 -5.56
CA GLY A 36 -8.32 23.02 -5.82
C GLY A 36 -8.32 24.32 -5.00
N ASP A 37 -9.43 24.67 -4.34
CA ASP A 37 -9.44 25.77 -3.37
C ASP A 37 -8.57 25.42 -2.15
N ARG A 38 -7.81 26.39 -1.66
CA ARG A 38 -6.97 26.24 -0.46
C ARG A 38 -7.68 26.70 0.79
N PHE A 39 -8.91 26.23 0.98
CA PHE A 39 -9.73 26.58 2.12
C PHE A 39 -10.39 25.36 2.75
N GLU A 40 -10.34 25.31 4.07
CA GLU A 40 -11.32 24.60 4.88
C GLU A 40 -12.48 25.54 5.25
N LEU A 41 -13.54 24.96 5.82
CA LEU A 41 -14.71 25.69 6.31
C LEU A 41 -15.07 25.23 7.72
N SER A 42 -15.12 26.15 8.68
CA SER A 42 -15.58 25.89 10.05
C SER A 42 -16.72 26.84 10.41
N GLU A 43 -17.92 26.29 10.60
CA GLU A 43 -19.14 27.02 11.00
C GLU A 43 -19.37 28.29 10.15
N GLY A 44 -19.31 28.11 8.83
CA GLY A 44 -19.49 29.19 7.85
C GLY A 44 -18.32 30.16 7.75
N THR A 45 -17.19 29.86 8.39
CA THR A 45 -15.95 30.67 8.35
C THR A 45 -14.87 29.95 7.51
N PRO A 46 -14.44 30.53 6.37
CA PRO A 46 -13.38 29.94 5.57
C PRO A 46 -12.02 30.09 6.27
N ILE A 47 -11.21 29.04 6.23
CA ILE A 47 -9.88 28.96 6.83
C ILE A 47 -8.88 28.71 5.71
N TYR A 48 -7.97 29.66 5.48
CA TYR A 48 -6.96 29.51 4.43
C TYR A 48 -5.90 28.48 4.83
N CYS A 49 -5.66 27.51 3.95
CA CYS A 49 -4.68 26.45 4.11
C CYS A 49 -3.42 26.79 3.29
N PRO A 50 -2.35 27.31 3.90
CA PRO A 50 -1.11 27.59 3.18
C PRO A 50 -0.47 26.29 2.66
N PRO A 51 0.36 26.36 1.61
CA PRO A 51 1.11 25.19 1.17
C PRO A 51 2.06 24.71 2.28
N ALA A 52 2.24 23.40 2.36
CA ALA A 52 3.06 22.77 3.39
C ALA A 52 4.55 23.16 3.29
N SER A 53 5.21 23.28 4.44
CA SER A 53 6.68 23.36 4.51
C SER A 53 7.32 22.06 4.01
N PRO A 54 8.61 22.06 3.61
CA PRO A 54 9.30 20.81 3.23
C PRO A 54 9.28 19.75 4.33
N THR A 55 9.38 20.18 5.59
CA THR A 55 9.29 19.29 6.76
C THR A 55 7.90 18.70 6.88
N HIS A 56 6.84 19.52 6.83
CA HIS A 56 5.47 19.04 6.92
C HIS A 56 5.15 18.10 5.76
N GLY A 57 5.40 18.51 4.52
CA GLY A 57 5.09 17.71 3.32
C GLY A 57 5.80 16.35 3.30
N ARG A 58 7.06 16.29 3.76
CA ARG A 58 7.78 15.00 3.90
C ARG A 58 7.11 14.07 4.90
N HIS A 59 6.70 14.58 6.05
CA HIS A 59 6.09 13.75 7.08
C HIS A 59 4.67 13.33 6.67
N ASN A 60 3.89 14.22 6.05
CA ASN A 60 2.57 13.88 5.52
C ASN A 60 2.67 12.72 4.50
N ALA A 61 3.55 12.83 3.49
CA ALA A 61 3.74 11.76 2.50
C ALA A 61 4.14 10.41 3.14
N MET A 62 4.96 10.46 4.19
CA MET A 62 5.39 9.26 4.92
C MET A 62 4.26 8.66 5.76
N GLY A 63 3.49 9.48 6.47
CA GLY A 63 2.32 9.05 7.23
C GLY A 63 1.27 8.42 6.31
N ALA A 64 1.00 9.05 5.17
CA ALA A 64 0.04 8.55 4.18
C ALA A 64 0.45 7.15 3.66
N MET A 65 1.73 6.95 3.37
CA MET A 65 2.28 5.65 2.96
C MET A 65 2.14 4.58 4.06
N ILE A 66 2.36 4.94 5.33
CA ILE A 66 2.23 4.01 6.46
C ILE A 66 0.77 3.60 6.63
N VAL A 67 -0.11 4.59 6.82
CA VAL A 67 -1.52 4.36 7.17
C VAL A 67 -2.26 3.71 6.00
N GLY A 68 -2.09 4.24 4.78
CA GLY A 68 -2.76 3.72 3.58
C GLY A 68 -2.32 2.32 3.15
N SER A 69 -1.16 1.85 3.63
CA SER A 69 -0.68 0.50 3.33
C SER A 69 -1.32 -0.58 4.20
N ASP A 70 -1.92 -0.24 5.36
CA ASP A 70 -2.44 -1.22 6.32
C ASP A 70 -3.45 -2.19 5.66
N PRO A 71 -3.41 -3.49 6.00
CA PRO A 71 -4.28 -4.47 5.34
C PRO A 71 -5.78 -4.26 5.52
N ASP A 72 -6.22 -3.62 6.60
CA ASP A 72 -7.64 -3.34 6.84
C ASP A 72 -8.08 -1.99 6.25
N VAL A 73 -7.15 -1.22 5.67
CA VAL A 73 -7.45 0.06 5.01
C VAL A 73 -7.84 -0.18 3.55
N GLU A 74 -9.11 0.10 3.25
CA GLU A 74 -9.67 0.05 1.90
C GLU A 74 -9.46 1.38 1.14
N TRP A 75 -9.58 2.50 1.84
CA TRP A 75 -9.40 3.83 1.26
C TRP A 75 -8.73 4.78 2.25
N SER A 76 -7.75 5.52 1.74
CA SER A 76 -7.10 6.62 2.43
C SER A 76 -6.81 7.74 1.44
N ALA A 77 -6.79 8.97 1.92
CA ALA A 77 -6.46 10.13 1.10
C ALA A 77 -5.71 11.19 1.90
N VAL A 78 -4.99 12.04 1.16
CA VAL A 78 -4.37 13.26 1.68
C VAL A 78 -5.24 14.44 1.32
N ASP A 79 -5.37 15.40 2.24
CA ASP A 79 -6.11 16.65 2.06
C ASP A 79 -7.54 16.46 1.50
N ALA A 80 -8.17 15.32 1.79
CA ALA A 80 -9.52 15.03 1.31
C ALA A 80 -10.54 15.84 2.11
N GLY A 81 -11.36 16.63 1.42
CA GLY A 81 -12.43 17.40 2.03
C GLY A 81 -13.60 16.53 2.48
N PHE A 82 -13.94 16.66 3.76
CA PHE A 82 -15.09 16.03 4.40
C PHE A 82 -16.13 17.07 4.78
N GLU A 83 -17.31 17.02 4.15
CA GLU A 83 -18.46 17.82 4.54
C GLU A 83 -19.10 17.19 5.80
N LEU A 84 -18.77 17.77 6.95
CA LEU A 84 -19.28 17.33 8.26
C LEU A 84 -20.75 17.78 8.45
N LYS A 85 -21.06 18.98 7.93
CA LYS A 85 -22.38 19.61 7.86
C LYS A 85 -22.34 20.70 6.78
N GLU A 86 -23.51 21.25 6.43
CA GLU A 86 -23.66 22.23 5.33
C GLU A 86 -22.68 23.42 5.42
N ASP A 87 -22.38 23.90 6.63
CA ASP A 87 -21.50 25.03 6.91
C ASP A 87 -20.13 24.62 7.46
N THR A 88 -19.74 23.34 7.38
CA THR A 88 -18.42 22.87 7.88
C THR A 88 -17.86 21.76 7.02
N MET A 89 -16.68 22.02 6.47
CA MET A 89 -15.90 21.10 5.67
C MET A 89 -14.46 21.12 6.17
N ARG A 90 -13.93 19.96 6.57
CA ARG A 90 -12.57 19.82 7.10
C ARG A 90 -11.76 18.85 6.23
N ALA A 91 -10.47 19.12 6.07
CA ALA A 91 -9.56 18.29 5.28
C ALA A 91 -8.35 17.89 6.13
N PRO A 92 -8.38 16.72 6.79
CA PRO A 92 -7.22 16.24 7.51
C PRO A 92 -6.04 15.94 6.57
N ASP A 93 -4.82 16.13 7.07
CA ASP A 93 -3.60 15.85 6.29
C ASP A 93 -3.62 14.42 5.73
N ILE A 94 -4.08 13.47 6.55
CA ILE A 94 -4.33 12.08 6.14
C ILE A 94 -5.66 11.62 6.74
N SER A 95 -6.45 10.95 5.91
CA SER A 95 -7.74 10.38 6.28
C SER A 95 -7.82 8.90 5.92
N VAL A 96 -8.45 8.10 6.79
CA VAL A 96 -8.92 6.74 6.49
C VAL A 96 -10.42 6.70 6.63
N ALA A 97 -11.10 6.19 5.60
CA ALA A 97 -12.55 6.03 5.58
C ALA A 97 -12.93 4.85 4.69
N SER A 98 -14.20 4.48 4.71
CA SER A 98 -14.74 3.62 3.65
C SER A 98 -14.62 4.36 2.30
N PRO A 99 -14.41 3.63 1.18
CA PRO A 99 -14.37 4.25 -0.14
C PRO A 99 -15.63 5.10 -0.38
N PRO A 100 -15.50 6.38 -0.75
CA PRO A 100 -16.66 7.22 -1.01
C PRO A 100 -17.38 6.70 -2.25
N THR A 101 -18.55 6.08 -2.07
CA THR A 101 -19.34 5.50 -3.18
C THR A 101 -20.15 6.55 -3.93
N ASP A 102 -20.51 7.64 -3.27
CA ASP A 102 -21.26 8.77 -3.83
C ASP A 102 -20.59 10.08 -3.40
N LYS A 103 -20.45 11.03 -4.34
CA LYS A 103 -20.08 12.42 -3.99
C LYS A 103 -21.33 13.15 -3.51
N GLY A 104 -21.22 13.88 -2.40
CA GLY A 104 -22.30 14.76 -1.94
C GLY A 104 -22.64 15.83 -2.98
N LYS A 105 -23.73 16.58 -2.79
CA LYS A 105 -24.11 17.68 -3.70
C LYS A 105 -23.00 18.74 -3.86
N SER A 106 -22.16 18.89 -2.84
CA SER A 106 -20.98 19.77 -2.82
C SER A 106 -19.77 19.18 -3.56
N GLY A 107 -19.78 17.89 -3.89
CA GLY A 107 -18.63 17.18 -4.45
C GLY A 107 -17.65 16.62 -3.42
N TRP A 108 -17.79 17.00 -2.14
CA TRP A 108 -16.96 16.52 -1.02
C TRP A 108 -17.44 15.17 -0.48
N VAL A 109 -16.60 14.53 0.34
CA VAL A 109 -16.96 13.29 1.05
C VAL A 109 -17.94 13.65 2.17
N LEU A 110 -19.13 13.07 2.18
CA LEU A 110 -20.11 13.33 3.22
C LEU A 110 -19.75 12.59 4.52
N GLY A 111 -19.89 13.26 5.66
CA GLY A 111 -19.60 12.69 6.97
C GLY A 111 -18.15 12.94 7.39
N ALA A 112 -17.56 12.03 8.17
CA ALA A 112 -16.23 12.20 8.74
C ALA A 112 -15.35 10.97 8.49
N PRO A 113 -14.01 11.11 8.42
CA PRO A 113 -13.12 9.96 8.32
C PRO A 113 -13.15 9.15 9.62
N THR A 114 -12.95 7.84 9.53
CA THR A 114 -12.84 6.96 10.70
C THR A 114 -11.57 7.21 11.50
N LEU A 115 -10.47 7.54 10.82
CA LEU A 115 -9.21 8.02 11.40
C LEU A 115 -8.75 9.27 10.64
N ALA A 116 -8.40 10.31 11.39
CA ALA A 116 -7.75 11.52 10.88
C ALA A 116 -6.34 11.66 11.48
N VAL A 117 -5.37 12.12 10.69
CA VAL A 117 -4.02 12.45 11.15
C VAL A 117 -3.73 13.89 10.79
N GLU A 118 -3.16 14.64 11.73
CA GLU A 118 -2.71 16.03 11.56
C GLU A 118 -1.24 16.13 11.98
N TYR A 119 -0.43 16.84 11.19
CA TYR A 119 0.96 17.17 11.48
C TYR A 119 1.07 18.62 11.95
N ALA A 120 1.27 18.81 13.25
CA ALA A 120 1.41 20.12 13.85
C ALA A 120 2.90 20.52 14.00
N ASP A 121 3.30 21.56 13.27
CA ASP A 121 4.62 22.21 13.38
C ASP A 121 4.53 23.53 14.17
N THR A 122 5.61 24.32 14.19
CA THR A 122 5.80 25.54 14.99
C THR A 122 4.77 26.63 14.67
N GLU A 123 4.29 26.68 13.44
CA GLU A 123 3.32 27.69 12.97
C GLU A 123 1.86 27.25 13.14
N GLN A 124 1.60 26.10 13.78
CA GLN A 124 0.25 25.61 13.98
C GLN A 124 -0.59 26.56 14.85
N ASP A 125 -1.77 26.92 14.34
CA ASP A 125 -2.81 27.53 15.17
C ASP A 125 -3.44 26.45 16.06
N GLU A 126 -3.10 26.47 17.36
CA GLU A 126 -3.61 25.50 18.34
C GLU A 126 -5.11 25.66 18.64
N ALA A 127 -5.65 26.87 18.50
CA ALA A 127 -7.06 27.12 18.76
C ALA A 127 -7.91 26.56 17.63
N ASP A 128 -7.50 26.78 16.37
CA ASP A 128 -8.17 26.17 15.22
C ASP A 128 -7.99 24.65 15.19
N LEU A 129 -6.78 24.14 15.47
CA LEU A 129 -6.55 22.69 15.55
C LEU A 129 -7.45 22.04 16.61
N LYS A 130 -7.58 22.66 17.79
CA LYS A 130 -8.49 22.18 18.82
C LYS A 130 -9.94 22.17 18.33
N LYS A 131 -10.37 23.22 17.61
CA LYS A 131 -11.72 23.29 17.03
C LYS A 131 -11.94 22.19 15.98
N LYS A 132 -10.98 21.97 15.07
CA LYS A 132 -11.01 20.90 14.06
C LYS A 132 -11.16 19.52 14.70
N ILE A 133 -10.41 19.25 15.78
CA ILE A 133 -10.52 18.01 16.56
C ILE A 133 -11.93 17.83 17.13
N GLU A 134 -12.49 18.88 17.75
CA GLU A 134 -13.84 18.85 18.32
C GLU A 134 -14.91 18.60 17.26
N GLU A 135 -14.82 19.28 16.11
CA GLU A 135 -15.75 19.13 14.97
C GLU A 135 -15.70 17.72 14.37
N LEU A 136 -14.49 17.18 14.12
CA LEU A 136 -14.31 15.83 13.59
C LEU A 136 -14.84 14.75 14.54
N LEU A 137 -14.52 14.85 15.83
CA LEU A 137 -15.04 13.91 16.84
C LEU A 137 -16.56 13.97 16.96
N ALA A 138 -17.14 15.18 16.89
CA ALA A 138 -18.58 15.37 16.91
C ALA A 138 -19.28 14.80 15.65
N ALA A 139 -18.61 14.86 14.50
CA ALA A 139 -19.09 14.32 13.24
C ALA A 139 -18.89 12.80 13.08
N GLY A 140 -18.23 12.14 14.04
CA GLY A 140 -18.11 10.68 14.09
C GLY A 140 -16.72 10.12 13.83
N THR A 141 -15.67 10.96 13.72
CA THR A 141 -14.29 10.45 13.67
C THR A 141 -13.97 9.66 14.94
N ARG A 142 -13.50 8.41 14.76
CA ARG A 142 -13.26 7.51 15.89
C ARG A 142 -11.90 7.76 16.54
N TYR A 143 -10.90 8.10 15.72
CA TYR A 143 -9.53 8.37 16.13
C TYR A 143 -8.99 9.62 15.44
N ILE A 144 -8.32 10.50 16.19
CA ILE A 144 -7.54 11.61 15.63
C ILE A 144 -6.14 11.54 16.22
N TRP A 145 -5.13 11.55 15.36
CA TRP A 145 -3.72 11.55 15.74
C TRP A 145 -3.09 12.88 15.37
N VAL A 146 -2.68 13.65 16.38
CA VAL A 146 -1.90 14.87 16.16
C VAL A 146 -0.43 14.55 16.36
N VAL A 147 0.32 14.49 15.26
CA VAL A 147 1.75 14.26 15.22
C VAL A 147 2.47 15.58 15.47
N ARG A 148 3.13 15.69 16.63
CA ARG A 148 3.83 16.92 17.02
C ARG A 148 5.24 16.91 16.45
N LEU A 149 5.48 17.77 15.46
CA LEU A 149 6.80 17.91 14.80
C LEU A 149 7.77 18.78 15.60
N THR A 150 7.29 19.43 16.66
CA THR A 150 8.08 20.27 17.56
C THR A 150 8.24 19.65 18.95
N GLY A 151 9.41 19.88 19.54
CA GLY A 151 9.78 19.30 20.84
C GLY A 151 10.03 17.79 20.77
N PRO A 152 9.84 17.05 21.88
CA PRO A 152 9.97 15.60 21.87
C PRO A 152 8.97 14.95 20.91
N GLN A 153 9.46 13.99 20.10
CA GLN A 153 8.64 13.17 19.21
C GLN A 153 7.52 12.51 20.00
N ARG A 154 6.29 12.90 19.66
CA ARG A 154 5.08 12.42 20.33
C ARG A 154 3.89 12.54 19.41
N VAL A 155 2.87 11.75 19.72
CA VAL A 155 1.56 11.81 19.09
C VAL A 155 0.50 11.98 20.16
N GLU A 156 -0.37 12.97 20.00
CA GLU A 156 -1.56 13.11 20.81
C GLU A 156 -2.68 12.30 20.16
N VAL A 157 -3.25 11.36 20.93
CA VAL A 157 -4.32 10.49 20.49
C VAL A 157 -5.62 10.95 21.12
N TYR A 158 -6.55 11.35 20.27
CA TYR A 158 -7.93 11.65 20.62
C TYR A 158 -8.80 10.51 20.12
N ALA A 159 -9.65 9.97 21.00
CA ALA A 159 -10.59 8.93 20.64
C ALA A 159 -11.97 9.30 21.16
N GLN A 160 -13.01 8.98 20.39
CA GLN A 160 -14.38 9.36 20.71
C GLN A 160 -14.77 8.89 22.13
N GLY A 161 -15.23 9.81 22.96
CA GLY A 161 -15.66 9.54 24.35
C GLY A 161 -14.55 9.15 25.33
N LYS A 162 -13.27 9.30 24.96
CA LYS A 162 -12.11 8.97 25.82
C LYS A 162 -11.25 10.20 26.11
N PRO A 163 -10.56 10.24 27.27
CA PRO A 163 -9.59 11.30 27.54
C PRO A 163 -8.43 11.23 26.55
N ARG A 164 -7.90 12.40 26.18
CA ARG A 164 -6.70 12.53 25.34
C ARG A 164 -5.53 11.78 25.97
N ARG A 165 -4.78 11.04 25.15
CA ARG A 165 -3.50 10.41 25.54
C ARG A 165 -2.35 11.04 24.76
N THR A 166 -1.16 11.02 25.36
CA THR A 166 0.09 11.39 24.67
C THR A 166 0.98 10.17 24.61
N LEU A 167 1.42 9.81 23.41
CA LEU A 167 2.33 8.70 23.16
C LEU A 167 3.69 9.25 22.75
N SER A 168 4.75 8.70 23.33
CA SER A 168 6.14 9.00 23.02
C SER A 168 6.67 8.19 21.83
N ALA A 169 7.87 8.51 21.35
CA ALA A 169 8.52 7.80 20.24
C ALA A 169 8.67 6.28 20.43
N THR A 170 8.70 5.80 21.68
CA THR A 170 8.84 4.36 22.00
C THR A 170 7.51 3.62 22.09
N ASP A 171 6.39 4.35 22.04
CA ASP A 171 5.06 3.79 22.12
C ASP A 171 4.53 3.37 20.73
N PHE A 172 3.37 2.71 20.74
CA PHE A 172 2.67 2.24 19.55
C PHE A 172 1.29 2.89 19.46
N LEU A 173 0.93 3.29 18.24
CA LEU A 173 -0.38 3.76 17.87
C LEU A 173 -1.26 2.60 17.46
N GLU A 174 -2.50 2.62 17.93
CA GLU A 174 -3.51 1.61 17.64
C GLU A 174 -4.82 2.30 17.27
N ALA A 175 -5.53 1.76 16.29
CA ALA A 175 -6.88 2.16 15.94
C ALA A 175 -7.74 0.91 15.66
N PRO A 176 -8.13 0.14 16.70
CA PRO A 176 -8.87 -1.11 16.53
C PRO A 176 -10.15 -0.94 15.70
N GLY A 177 -10.33 -1.81 14.71
CA GLY A 177 -11.44 -1.74 13.76
C GLY A 177 -11.33 -0.59 12.75
N VAL A 178 -10.14 -0.03 12.57
CA VAL A 178 -9.74 0.86 11.46
C VAL A 178 -8.43 0.38 10.86
N LEU A 179 -7.45 0.05 11.70
CA LEU A 179 -6.16 -0.52 11.33
C LEU A 179 -6.02 -1.93 11.88
N ARG A 180 -5.39 -2.82 11.11
CA ARG A 180 -5.00 -4.16 11.55
C ARG A 180 -3.78 -4.09 12.46
N ASN A 181 -2.77 -3.34 12.05
CA ASN A 181 -1.47 -3.31 12.70
C ASN A 181 -1.30 -2.08 13.60
N SER A 182 -0.58 -2.28 14.70
CA SER A 182 -0.06 -1.17 15.50
C SER A 182 1.08 -0.47 14.76
N ILE A 183 1.12 0.86 14.79
CA ILE A 183 2.17 1.67 14.17
C ILE A 183 3.13 2.19 15.25
N PRO A 184 4.44 1.89 15.20
CA PRO A 184 5.40 2.52 16.09
C PRO A 184 5.37 4.04 15.91
N VAL A 185 5.29 4.82 16.99
CA VAL A 185 5.22 6.29 16.89
C VAL A 185 6.41 6.85 16.12
N HIS A 186 7.62 6.31 16.35
CA HIS A 186 8.82 6.73 15.63
C HIS A 186 8.72 6.58 14.10
N ALA A 187 7.87 5.70 13.58
CA ALA A 187 7.71 5.50 12.14
C ALA A 187 7.10 6.73 11.46
N LEU A 188 6.35 7.56 12.19
CA LEU A 188 5.81 8.83 11.70
C LEU A 188 6.87 9.94 11.61
N PHE A 189 8.11 9.68 12.02
CA PHE A 189 9.24 10.63 11.99
C PHE A 189 10.46 10.09 11.20
N ASP A 190 10.68 8.77 11.23
CA ASP A 190 11.82 8.11 10.58
C ASP A 190 11.42 7.33 9.30
N ALA A 191 12.10 7.63 8.19
CA ALA A 191 11.78 7.06 6.88
C ALA A 191 12.15 5.58 6.73
N LYS A 192 13.16 5.09 7.47
CA LYS A 192 13.52 3.68 7.44
C LYS A 192 12.46 2.86 8.16
N GLU A 193 12.00 3.35 9.30
CA GLU A 193 10.94 2.70 10.07
C GLU A 193 9.59 2.77 9.37
N ALA A 194 9.26 3.90 8.73
CA ALA A 194 8.09 4.02 7.86
C ALA A 194 8.06 2.92 6.79
N ARG A 195 9.18 2.75 6.05
CA ARG A 195 9.28 1.72 4.99
C ARG A 195 9.19 0.31 5.54
N ARG A 196 9.69 0.04 6.75
CA ARG A 196 9.56 -1.26 7.42
C ARG A 196 8.10 -1.59 7.72
N VAL A 197 7.36 -0.63 8.27
CA VAL A 197 5.91 -0.79 8.53
C VAL A 197 5.15 -0.99 7.23
N THR A 198 5.40 -0.16 6.22
CA THR A 198 4.76 -0.29 4.90
C THR A 198 5.06 -1.63 4.26
N LEU A 199 6.31 -2.11 4.28
CA LEU A 199 6.66 -3.41 3.71
C LEU A 199 5.89 -4.54 4.41
N LYS A 200 5.84 -4.53 5.75
CA LYS A 200 5.06 -5.51 6.50
C LYS A 200 3.59 -5.50 6.08
N ASN A 201 2.98 -4.32 6.01
CA ASN A 201 1.59 -4.18 5.63
C ASN A 201 1.33 -4.69 4.20
N LEU A 202 2.19 -4.36 3.24
CA LEU A 202 2.06 -4.83 1.85
C LEU A 202 2.20 -6.35 1.73
N LEU A 203 3.12 -6.97 2.49
CA LEU A 203 3.25 -8.43 2.53
C LEU A 203 1.96 -9.09 3.03
N GLN A 204 1.37 -8.53 4.10
CA GLN A 204 0.12 -9.06 4.66
C GLN A 204 -1.09 -8.87 3.74
N ARG A 205 -1.08 -7.86 2.88
CA ARG A 205 -2.09 -7.70 1.81
C ARG A 205 -1.98 -8.80 0.75
N GLU A 206 -0.76 -9.26 0.46
CA GLU A 206 -0.48 -10.39 -0.43
C GLU A 206 -0.60 -11.76 0.26
N GLY A 207 -1.04 -11.80 1.53
CA GLY A 207 -1.25 -13.04 2.28
C GLY A 207 0.00 -13.59 2.98
N TYR A 208 1.09 -12.84 3.04
CA TYR A 208 2.31 -13.21 3.76
C TYR A 208 2.42 -12.45 5.08
N GLU A 209 2.68 -13.15 6.20
CA GLU A 209 2.84 -12.49 7.50
C GLU A 209 4.06 -11.54 7.52
N ASP A 210 5.16 -11.99 6.91
CA ASP A 210 6.43 -11.29 6.84
C ASP A 210 7.32 -11.83 5.70
N LEU A 211 8.57 -11.35 5.62
CA LEU A 211 9.54 -11.80 4.63
C LEU A 211 9.99 -13.26 4.84
N GLU A 212 9.94 -13.78 6.06
CA GLU A 212 10.32 -15.16 6.35
C GLU A 212 9.27 -16.12 5.76
N ALA A 213 7.99 -15.77 5.86
CA ALA A 213 6.90 -16.50 5.21
C ALA A 213 7.08 -16.57 3.67
N VAL A 214 7.50 -15.46 3.04
CA VAL A 214 7.82 -15.44 1.59
C VAL A 214 8.98 -16.38 1.28
N TRP A 215 10.05 -16.31 2.08
CA TRP A 215 11.24 -17.12 1.89
C TRP A 215 10.96 -18.63 2.01
N GLU A 216 10.27 -19.04 3.06
CA GLU A 216 9.93 -20.46 3.29
C GLU A 216 8.96 -20.99 2.23
N GLY A 217 8.01 -20.17 1.76
CA GLY A 217 7.14 -20.49 0.63
C GLY A 217 7.96 -20.79 -0.64
N GLY A 218 8.85 -19.87 -1.01
CA GLY A 218 9.71 -20.04 -2.20
C GLY A 218 10.68 -21.23 -2.10
N LYS A 219 11.22 -21.50 -0.91
CA LYS A 219 12.08 -22.66 -0.67
C LYS A 219 11.32 -23.97 -0.86
N THR A 220 10.08 -24.03 -0.37
CA THR A 220 9.22 -25.21 -0.51
C THR A 220 8.88 -25.45 -1.98
N GLU A 221 8.47 -24.41 -2.70
CA GLU A 221 8.18 -24.49 -4.13
C GLU A 221 9.42 -24.93 -4.94
N GLY A 222 10.58 -24.34 -4.66
CA GLY A 222 11.83 -24.70 -5.32
C GLY A 222 12.27 -26.15 -5.06
N LEU A 223 12.03 -26.68 -3.84
CA LEU A 223 12.31 -28.08 -3.54
C LEU A 223 11.41 -29.01 -4.36
N ILE A 224 10.10 -28.74 -4.41
CA ILE A 224 9.13 -29.54 -5.18
C ILE A 224 9.50 -29.53 -6.67
N GLU A 225 9.79 -28.36 -7.23
CA GLU A 225 10.17 -28.24 -8.64
C GLU A 225 11.50 -28.97 -8.92
N GLY A 226 12.47 -28.85 -8.00
CA GLY A 226 13.76 -29.52 -8.08
C GLY A 226 13.65 -31.04 -8.05
N GLU A 227 12.84 -31.58 -7.14
CA GLU A 227 12.57 -33.03 -7.04
C GLU A 227 11.87 -33.56 -8.28
N ALA A 228 10.85 -32.84 -8.79
CA ALA A 228 10.15 -33.24 -10.01
C ALA A 228 11.09 -33.27 -11.23
N LYS A 229 11.89 -32.21 -11.43
CA LYS A 229 12.89 -32.15 -12.50
C LYS A 229 13.96 -33.23 -12.34
N GLY A 230 14.44 -33.45 -11.12
CA GLY A 230 15.43 -34.46 -10.79
C GLY A 230 14.93 -35.88 -11.06
N TYR A 231 13.68 -36.17 -10.70
CA TYR A 231 13.05 -37.47 -10.94
C TYR A 231 12.94 -37.77 -12.45
N ILE A 232 12.45 -36.81 -13.24
CA ILE A 232 12.33 -36.98 -14.71
C ILE A 232 13.71 -37.19 -15.34
N LYS A 233 14.70 -36.35 -14.97
CA LYS A 233 16.07 -36.47 -15.47
C LYS A 233 16.68 -37.83 -15.11
N GLY A 234 16.55 -38.25 -13.85
CA GLY A 234 17.06 -39.53 -13.37
C GLY A 234 16.41 -40.73 -14.06
N ARG A 235 15.10 -40.66 -14.36
CA ARG A 235 14.42 -41.70 -15.15
C ARG A 235 14.98 -41.83 -16.56
N VAL A 236 15.15 -40.72 -17.26
CA VAL A 236 15.72 -40.70 -18.62
C VAL A 236 17.16 -41.24 -18.62
N GLU A 237 17.99 -40.78 -17.69
CA GLU A 237 19.37 -41.26 -17.55
C GLU A 237 19.43 -42.77 -17.22
N GLY A 238 18.58 -43.24 -16.32
CA GLY A 238 18.48 -44.66 -15.98
C GLY A 238 17.97 -45.55 -17.12
N GLN A 239 17.02 -45.06 -17.93
CA GLN A 239 16.57 -45.75 -19.14
C GLN A 239 17.65 -45.84 -20.20
N ILE A 240 18.39 -44.75 -20.42
CA ILE A 240 19.54 -44.73 -21.33
C ILE A 240 20.59 -45.76 -20.88
N GLU A 241 20.92 -45.78 -19.59
CA GLU A 241 21.86 -46.75 -19.03
C GLU A 241 21.36 -48.19 -19.19
N THR A 242 20.07 -48.42 -18.95
CA THR A 242 19.43 -49.73 -19.12
C THR A 242 19.49 -50.20 -20.57
N LEU A 243 19.16 -49.32 -21.52
CA LEU A 243 19.24 -49.60 -22.95
C LEU A 243 20.67 -49.98 -23.35
N PHE A 244 21.68 -49.24 -22.89
CA PHE A 244 23.08 -49.58 -23.15
C PHE A 244 23.47 -50.96 -22.57
N LYS A 245 23.04 -51.28 -21.35
CA LYS A 245 23.29 -52.59 -20.73
C LYS A 245 22.68 -53.74 -21.54
N ILE A 246 21.45 -53.58 -22.03
CA ILE A 246 20.79 -54.60 -22.87
C ILE A 246 21.53 -54.79 -24.19
N LEU A 247 21.86 -53.70 -24.88
CA LEU A 247 22.57 -53.76 -26.17
C LEU A 247 23.95 -54.41 -26.04
N ALA A 248 24.68 -54.09 -24.97
CA ALA A 248 25.97 -54.71 -24.66
C ALA A 248 25.84 -56.21 -24.38
N ALA A 249 24.84 -56.62 -23.59
CA ALA A 249 24.59 -58.03 -23.28
C ALA A 249 24.17 -58.84 -24.52
N ARG A 250 23.48 -58.20 -25.48
CA ARG A 250 23.09 -58.79 -26.77
C ARG A 250 24.26 -58.86 -27.78
N GLY A 251 25.40 -58.24 -27.48
CA GLY A 251 26.54 -58.19 -28.40
C GLY A 251 26.31 -57.30 -29.64
N LEU A 252 25.35 -56.37 -29.59
CA LEU A 252 25.08 -55.45 -30.69
C LEU A 252 26.11 -54.31 -30.66
N ALA A 253 27.03 -54.32 -31.62
CA ALA A 253 28.05 -53.28 -31.75
C ALA A 253 27.39 -51.92 -32.08
N MET A 254 27.80 -50.89 -31.35
CA MET A 254 27.29 -49.53 -31.52
C MET A 254 28.41 -48.61 -32.00
N ASP A 255 28.14 -47.81 -33.02
CA ASP A 255 29.04 -46.72 -33.41
C ASP A 255 28.87 -45.50 -32.49
N ALA A 256 29.84 -44.59 -32.54
CA ALA A 256 29.84 -43.38 -31.71
C ALA A 256 28.61 -42.48 -31.97
N LYS A 257 28.13 -42.47 -33.22
CA LYS A 257 26.96 -41.67 -33.62
C LYS A 257 25.67 -42.18 -32.98
N THR A 258 25.48 -43.49 -32.95
CA THR A 258 24.32 -44.14 -32.33
C THR A 258 24.34 -43.98 -30.82
N GLN A 259 25.53 -44.10 -30.21
CA GLN A 259 25.72 -43.87 -28.79
C GLN A 259 25.36 -42.42 -28.39
N ALA A 260 25.78 -41.43 -29.18
CA ALA A 260 25.38 -40.04 -29.00
C ALA A 260 23.87 -39.84 -29.15
N ARG A 261 23.26 -40.41 -30.21
CA ARG A 261 21.80 -40.34 -30.45
C ARG A 261 20.97 -40.86 -29.27
N ILE A 262 21.41 -41.93 -28.61
CA ILE A 262 20.72 -42.47 -27.43
C ILE A 262 20.94 -41.58 -26.21
N ARG A 263 22.19 -41.12 -25.96
CA ARG A 263 22.50 -40.21 -24.85
C ARG A 263 21.78 -38.87 -24.93
N ASP A 264 21.50 -38.39 -26.14
CA ASP A 264 20.81 -37.13 -26.37
C ASP A 264 19.28 -37.28 -26.38
N CYS A 265 18.77 -38.51 -26.26
CA CYS A 265 17.34 -38.73 -26.14
C CYS A 265 16.83 -38.18 -24.80
N ARG A 266 15.73 -37.42 -24.86
CA ARG A 266 15.04 -36.86 -23.68
C ARG A 266 13.60 -37.38 -23.55
N ASP A 267 13.14 -38.11 -24.55
CA ASP A 267 11.79 -38.64 -24.63
C ASP A 267 11.75 -40.01 -23.95
N GLN A 268 11.04 -40.05 -22.82
CA GLN A 268 10.94 -41.22 -21.97
C GLN A 268 10.21 -42.38 -22.67
N GLU A 269 9.16 -42.09 -23.45
CA GLU A 269 8.38 -43.10 -24.16
C GLU A 269 9.17 -43.70 -25.32
N GLN A 270 9.93 -42.87 -26.04
CA GLN A 270 10.84 -43.38 -27.07
C GLN A 270 11.92 -44.27 -26.46
N LEU A 271 12.44 -43.93 -25.29
CA LEU A 271 13.41 -44.78 -24.59
C LEU A 271 12.78 -46.11 -24.15
N ASP A 272 11.56 -46.11 -23.61
CA ASP A 272 10.85 -47.33 -23.25
C ASP A 272 10.61 -48.24 -24.46
N VAL A 273 10.14 -47.69 -25.58
CA VAL A 273 9.96 -48.43 -26.83
C VAL A 273 11.30 -49.02 -27.31
N ARG A 274 12.39 -48.24 -27.25
CA ARG A 274 13.73 -48.70 -27.62
C ARG A 274 14.23 -49.82 -26.71
N ILE A 275 14.00 -49.72 -25.41
CA ILE A 275 14.34 -50.76 -24.43
C ILE A 275 13.62 -52.07 -24.80
N ILE A 276 12.32 -52.02 -25.09
CA ILE A 276 11.54 -53.21 -25.49
C ILE A 276 12.06 -53.79 -26.81
N LYS A 277 12.27 -52.94 -27.83
CA LYS A 277 12.81 -53.38 -29.13
C LYS A 277 14.20 -54.01 -28.99
N ALA A 278 15.06 -53.46 -28.13
CA ALA A 278 16.43 -53.95 -27.94
C ALA A 278 16.52 -55.40 -27.44
N VAL A 279 15.49 -55.89 -26.74
CA VAL A 279 15.42 -57.29 -26.29
C VAL A 279 15.36 -58.27 -27.46
N PHE A 280 14.72 -57.89 -28.57
CA PHE A 280 14.45 -58.77 -29.72
C PHE A 280 15.25 -58.40 -30.98
N ALA A 281 15.83 -57.20 -31.04
CA ALA A 281 16.54 -56.67 -32.20
C ALA A 281 17.76 -57.51 -32.58
N ASN A 282 17.92 -57.84 -33.87
CA ASN A 282 19.09 -58.56 -34.38
C ASN A 282 20.15 -57.61 -34.94
N ARG A 283 19.76 -56.36 -35.23
CA ARG A 283 20.64 -55.28 -35.67
C ARG A 283 20.34 -53.99 -34.90
N ILE A 284 21.33 -53.09 -34.83
CA ILE A 284 21.19 -51.83 -34.10
C ILE A 284 20.16 -50.88 -34.75
N GLU A 285 19.89 -51.00 -36.04
CA GLU A 285 18.88 -50.17 -36.71
C GLU A 285 17.46 -50.53 -36.28
N ASP A 286 17.21 -51.76 -35.83
CA ASP A 286 15.87 -52.26 -35.50
C ASP A 286 15.27 -51.59 -34.25
N ILE A 287 16.10 -50.96 -33.41
CA ILE A 287 15.64 -50.30 -32.18
C ILE A 287 15.12 -48.88 -32.43
N PHE A 288 15.46 -48.26 -33.56
CA PHE A 288 15.02 -46.92 -33.92
C PHE A 288 13.78 -46.99 -34.80
#